data_AF-A0AAW9J6X0-F1
#
_entry.id   AF-A0AAW9J6X0-F1
#
_cell.length_a   1.000
_cell.length_b   1.000
_cell.length_c   1.000
_cell.angle_alpha   90.00
_cell.angle_beta   90.00
_cell.angle_gamma   90.00
#
_symmetry.space_group_name_H-M   'P 1'
#
loop_
_entity.id
_entity.type
_entity.pdbx_description
1 polymer ?
#
loop_
_entity_poly.entity_id
_entity_poly.type
_entity_poly.pdbx_seq_one_letter_code
_entity_poly.pdbx_strand_id
1 'polypeptide(L)'
;HIEVALPDISAREKIISLHLENKPHDKLNLKDIARKTAYFSGAKLENLINEAAIIAAKDNSTLLRQDHINRAYSIVLAGHEKKERSHYLEEDKLLTSYHEAGHALVSIFKTPEDKVSKITIIPTTKGAGGYTLTIPKDSSYQRLDYLKNRIMVLLGGRAAEEIIFGVDKISTGAQGDLSQTTEIAMSMIAEYGMGKT
;
A
#
# COMPACT_ATOMS: atom_id res chain seq x y z
N HIS A 1 -9.36 -32.68 0.12
CA HIS A 1 -8.68 -31.37 0.02
C HIS A 1 -9.68 -30.31 0.45
N ILE A 2 -9.35 -29.46 1.42
CA ILE A 2 -10.20 -28.33 1.83
C ILE A 2 -9.40 -27.08 1.49
N GLU A 3 -9.92 -26.28 0.57
CA GLU A 3 -9.29 -25.04 0.13
C GLU A 3 -9.61 -23.91 1.10
N VAL A 4 -8.59 -23.18 1.55
CA VAL A 4 -8.73 -22.03 2.45
C VAL A 4 -8.39 -20.76 1.67
N ALA A 5 -9.42 -20.07 1.19
CA ALA A 5 -9.29 -18.82 0.47
C ALA A 5 -8.98 -17.64 1.41
N LEU A 6 -8.61 -16.49 0.84
CA LEU A 6 -8.49 -15.25 1.60
C LEU A 6 -9.84 -14.84 2.22
N PRO A 7 -9.84 -14.25 3.42
CA PRO A 7 -11.07 -13.88 4.11
C PRO A 7 -11.80 -12.74 3.41
N ASP A 8 -13.13 -12.86 3.30
CA ASP A 8 -14.01 -11.76 2.94
C ASP A 8 -14.07 -10.69 4.05
N ILE A 9 -14.73 -9.56 3.79
CA ILE A 9 -14.80 -8.45 4.74
C ILE A 9 -15.38 -8.84 6.12
N SER A 10 -16.38 -9.73 6.16
CA SER A 10 -17.03 -10.18 7.39
C SER A 10 -16.11 -11.11 8.18
N ALA A 11 -15.40 -12.00 7.48
CA ALA A 11 -14.37 -12.85 8.06
C ALA A 11 -13.21 -12.00 8.59
N ARG A 12 -12.77 -10.96 7.87
CA ARG A 12 -11.73 -10.04 8.35
C ARG A 12 -12.15 -9.33 9.63
N GLU A 13 -13.38 -8.83 9.73
CA GLU A 13 -13.92 -8.23 10.97
C GLU A 13 -13.86 -9.21 12.15
N LYS A 14 -14.28 -10.46 11.95
CA LYS A 14 -14.23 -11.50 12.99
C LYS A 14 -12.81 -11.87 13.41
N ILE A 15 -11.89 -12.01 12.44
CA ILE A 15 -10.48 -12.31 12.70
C ILE A 15 -9.84 -11.16 13.49
N ILE A 16 -10.09 -9.91 13.09
CA ILE A 16 -9.59 -8.74 13.82
C ILE A 16 -10.15 -8.75 15.25
N SER A 17 -11.45 -9.00 15.43
CA SER A 17 -12.09 -9.07 16.75
C SER A 17 -11.43 -10.13 17.63
N LEU A 18 -11.20 -11.33 17.10
CA LEU A 18 -10.52 -12.42 17.80
C LEU A 18 -9.12 -12.02 18.30
N HIS A 19 -8.33 -11.35 17.45
CA HIS A 19 -6.98 -10.91 17.83
C HIS A 19 -6.97 -9.71 18.80
N LEU A 20 -8.10 -9.02 18.97
CA LEU A 20 -8.28 -7.94 19.92
C LEU A 20 -8.80 -8.41 21.29
N GLU A 21 -9.41 -9.59 21.41
CA GLU A 21 -10.01 -10.08 22.66
C GLU A 21 -9.05 -10.04 23.86
N ASN A 22 -7.79 -10.40 23.64
CA ASN A 22 -6.76 -10.44 24.68
C ASN A 22 -5.89 -9.17 24.74
N LYS A 23 -6.34 -8.06 24.14
CA LYS A 23 -5.56 -6.81 24.10
C LYS A 23 -6.42 -5.63 24.57
N PRO A 24 -5.99 -4.85 25.58
CA PRO A 24 -6.71 -3.65 25.99
C PRO A 24 -6.82 -2.67 24.82
N HIS A 25 -8.04 -2.33 24.42
CA HIS A 25 -8.30 -1.44 23.28
C HIS A 25 -9.48 -0.50 23.56
N ASP A 26 -9.42 0.68 22.96
CA ASP A 26 -10.51 1.65 22.95
C ASP A 26 -11.59 1.21 21.94
N LYS A 27 -12.64 1.99 21.75
CA LYS A 27 -13.66 1.72 20.73
C LYS A 27 -13.07 1.88 19.32
N LEU A 28 -12.63 0.77 18.72
CA LEU A 28 -12.09 0.71 17.37
C LEU A 28 -13.19 0.55 16.32
N ASN A 29 -12.99 1.13 15.14
CA ASN A 29 -13.90 0.92 14.01
C ASN A 29 -13.48 -0.30 13.20
N LEU A 30 -13.90 -1.49 13.64
CA LEU A 30 -13.52 -2.77 13.00
C LEU A 30 -13.91 -2.84 11.52
N LYS A 31 -15.05 -2.24 11.15
CA LYS A 31 -15.52 -2.18 9.77
C LYS A 31 -14.56 -1.39 8.87
N ASP A 32 -14.08 -0.25 9.36
CA ASP A 32 -13.09 0.54 8.63
C ASP A 32 -11.77 -0.23 8.49
N ILE A 33 -11.31 -0.87 9.56
CA ILE A 33 -10.06 -1.67 9.53
C ILE A 33 -10.19 -2.80 8.50
N ALA A 34 -11.28 -3.56 8.53
CA ALA A 34 -11.52 -4.67 7.61
C ALA A 34 -11.64 -4.24 6.13
N ARG A 35 -12.16 -3.03 5.87
CA ARG A 35 -12.16 -2.46 4.51
C ARG A 35 -10.76 -2.11 4.04
N LYS A 36 -9.95 -1.49 4.89
CA LYS A 36 -8.58 -1.10 4.55
C LYS A 36 -7.66 -2.31 4.34
N THR A 37 -7.92 -3.42 5.02
CA THR A 37 -7.13 -4.66 4.94
C THR A 37 -7.61 -5.62 3.85
N ALA A 38 -8.16 -5.10 2.75
CA ALA A 38 -8.47 -5.91 1.57
C ALA A 38 -7.25 -6.77 1.16
N TYR A 39 -7.52 -8.02 0.79
CA TYR A 39 -6.51 -9.03 0.45
C TYR A 39 -5.56 -9.46 1.57
N PHE A 40 -5.77 -9.05 2.82
CA PHE A 40 -4.98 -9.57 3.93
C PHE A 40 -5.42 -11.01 4.26
N SER A 41 -4.44 -11.91 4.42
CA SER A 41 -4.65 -13.22 5.03
C SER A 41 -4.89 -13.08 6.54
N GLY A 42 -5.40 -14.14 7.18
CA GLY A 42 -5.57 -14.19 8.64
C GLY A 42 -4.27 -13.85 9.38
N ALA A 43 -3.15 -14.43 8.97
CA ALA A 43 -1.83 -14.15 9.56
C ALA A 43 -1.39 -12.68 9.38
N LYS A 44 -1.74 -12.04 8.25
CA LYS A 44 -1.41 -10.61 8.02
C LYS A 44 -2.27 -9.69 8.88
N LEU A 45 -3.53 -10.07 9.16
CA LEU A 45 -4.39 -9.38 10.11
C LEU A 45 -3.89 -9.53 11.54
N GLU A 46 -3.48 -10.72 11.93
CA GLU A 46 -2.84 -10.95 13.23
C GLU A 46 -1.61 -10.06 13.40
N ASN A 47 -0.74 -10.04 12.39
CA ASN A 47 0.47 -9.23 12.40
C ASN A 47 0.14 -7.73 12.53
N LEU A 48 -0.90 -7.25 11.83
CA LEU A 48 -1.39 -5.87 11.98
C LEU A 48 -1.76 -5.52 13.41
N ILE A 49 -2.52 -6.39 14.09
CA ILE A 49 -2.96 -6.14 15.46
C ILE A 49 -1.79 -6.21 16.44
N ASN A 50 -0.85 -7.13 16.24
CA ASN A 50 0.36 -7.22 17.05
C ASN A 50 1.28 -5.99 16.89
N GLU A 51 1.52 -5.53 15.66
CA GLU A 51 2.27 -4.30 15.40
C GLU A 51 1.59 -3.08 16.05
N ALA A 52 0.27 -2.98 15.99
CA ALA A 52 -0.46 -1.91 16.66
C ALA A 52 -0.30 -1.94 18.18
N ALA A 53 -0.24 -3.13 18.78
CA ALA A 53 0.01 -3.28 20.21
C ALA A 53 1.45 -2.89 20.59
N ILE A 54 2.44 -3.24 19.76
CA ILE A 54 3.85 -2.83 19.96
C ILE A 54 3.96 -1.30 19.91
N ILE A 55 3.27 -0.65 18.97
CA ILE A 55 3.24 0.81 18.87
C ILE A 55 2.60 1.42 20.11
N ALA A 56 1.45 0.90 20.55
CA ALA A 56 0.78 1.36 21.77
C ALA A 56 1.71 1.28 23.00
N ALA A 57 2.44 0.16 23.14
CA ALA A 57 3.40 -0.03 24.22
C ALA A 57 4.58 0.97 24.14
N LYS A 58 5.11 1.23 22.94
CA LYS A 58 6.18 2.24 22.72
C LYS A 58 5.73 3.65 23.07
N ASP A 59 4.45 3.96 22.85
CA ASP A 59 3.85 5.25 23.17
C ASP A 59 3.41 5.34 24.65
N ASN A 60 3.68 4.32 25.46
CA ASN A 60 3.20 4.17 26.85
C ASN A 60 1.66 4.30 26.97
N SER A 61 0.93 3.94 25.92
CA SER A 61 -0.54 3.94 25.92
C SER A 61 -1.08 2.68 26.59
N THR A 62 -1.98 2.84 27.56
CA THR A 62 -2.64 1.73 28.25
C THR A 62 -3.67 1.02 27.38
N LEU A 63 -4.17 1.69 26.33
CA LEU A 63 -5.16 1.17 25.40
C LEU A 63 -4.66 1.27 23.96
N LEU A 64 -4.99 0.27 23.15
CA LEU A 64 -4.82 0.31 21.71
C LEU A 64 -5.89 1.23 21.10
N ARG A 65 -5.46 2.20 20.27
CA ARG A 65 -6.31 3.23 19.65
C ARG A 65 -6.26 3.13 18.12
N GLN A 66 -7.19 3.80 17.46
CA GLN A 66 -7.28 3.81 15.99
C GLN A 66 -5.98 4.33 15.32
N ASP A 67 -5.28 5.28 15.94
CA ASP A 67 -3.99 5.78 15.45
C ASP A 67 -2.92 4.68 15.38
N HIS A 68 -2.82 3.84 16.42
CA HIS A 68 -1.86 2.73 16.45
C HIS A 68 -2.14 1.73 15.33
N ILE A 69 -3.42 1.45 15.03
CA ILE A 69 -3.80 0.59 13.89
C ILE A 69 -3.38 1.24 12.57
N ASN A 70 -3.63 2.54 12.38
CA ASN A 70 -3.26 3.23 11.13
C ASN A 70 -1.74 3.24 10.91
N ARG A 71 -0.95 3.43 11.98
CA ARG A 71 0.52 3.36 11.92
C ARG A 71 1.01 1.94 11.67
N ALA A 72 0.43 0.94 12.33
CA ALA A 72 0.74 -0.47 12.10
C ALA A 72 0.41 -0.90 10.67
N TYR A 73 -0.70 -0.41 10.10
CA TYR A 73 -1.07 -0.68 8.72
C TYR A 73 0.01 -0.23 7.73
N SER A 74 0.55 0.99 7.93
CA SER A 74 1.67 1.49 7.14
C SER A 74 2.92 0.60 7.29
N ILE A 75 3.22 0.12 8.51
CA ILE A 75 4.37 -0.74 8.78
C ILE A 75 4.21 -2.13 8.14
N VAL A 76 3.04 -2.75 8.23
CA VAL A 76 2.78 -4.06 7.63
C VAL A 76 2.97 -4.02 6.12
N LEU A 77 2.54 -2.93 5.48
CA LEU A 77 2.66 -2.74 4.03
C LEU A 77 4.07 -2.33 3.63
N ALA A 78 4.55 -1.18 4.09
CA ALA A 78 5.77 -0.55 3.61
C ALA A 78 7.01 -0.84 4.48
N GLY A 79 6.85 -1.42 5.68
CA GLY A 79 7.93 -1.58 6.65
C GLY A 79 8.07 -0.38 7.60
N HIS A 80 9.03 -0.45 8.52
CA HIS A 80 9.27 0.65 9.45
C HIS A 80 9.92 1.83 8.74
N GLU A 81 9.48 3.04 9.09
CA GLU A 81 10.13 4.27 8.65
C GLU A 81 11.55 4.36 9.22
N LYS A 82 12.54 4.70 8.38
CA LYS A 82 13.90 4.94 8.83
C LYS A 82 13.96 6.25 9.63
N LYS A 83 14.56 6.17 10.83
CA LYS A 83 14.72 7.31 11.75
C LYS A 83 15.96 8.15 11.42
N GLU A 84 17.08 7.47 11.16
CA GLU A 84 18.32 8.07 10.67
C GLU A 84 18.12 8.55 9.24
N ARG A 85 18.24 9.86 9.02
CA ARG A 85 17.97 10.51 7.72
C ARG A 85 19.05 11.51 7.29
N SER A 86 20.10 11.63 8.09
CA SER A 86 21.20 12.58 7.93
C SER A 86 21.99 12.38 6.64
N HIS A 87 22.03 11.15 6.13
CA HIS A 87 22.78 10.80 4.91
C HIS A 87 21.99 10.96 3.61
N TYR A 88 20.71 11.32 3.64
CA TYR A 88 19.92 11.50 2.42
C TYR A 88 20.17 12.85 1.77
N LEU A 89 20.61 12.82 0.52
CA LEU A 89 20.86 14.00 -0.28
C LEU A 89 19.54 14.70 -0.62
N GLU A 90 19.57 16.02 -0.73
CA GLU A 90 18.39 16.81 -1.10
C GLU A 90 17.90 16.47 -2.52
N GLU A 91 18.80 16.08 -3.43
CA GLU A 91 18.43 15.62 -4.77
C GLU A 91 17.58 14.34 -4.74
N ASP A 92 17.94 13.36 -3.89
CA ASP A 92 17.20 12.11 -3.74
C ASP A 92 15.81 12.33 -3.16
N LYS A 93 15.70 13.25 -2.18
CA LYS A 93 14.41 13.66 -1.60
C LYS A 93 13.54 14.34 -2.66
N LEU A 94 14.12 15.21 -3.47
CA LEU A 94 13.39 15.90 -4.53
C LEU A 94 12.90 14.91 -5.58
N LEU A 95 13.76 14.00 -6.02
CA LEU A 95 13.41 12.94 -6.97
C LEU A 95 12.27 12.06 -6.44
N THR A 96 12.40 11.59 -5.20
CA THR A 96 11.35 10.80 -4.52
C THR A 96 10.05 11.59 -4.40
N SER A 97 10.11 12.89 -4.10
CA SER A 97 8.91 13.74 -3.97
C SER A 97 8.11 13.81 -5.28
N TYR A 98 8.79 14.05 -6.40
CA TYR A 98 8.13 14.08 -7.70
C TYR A 98 7.63 12.69 -8.12
N HIS A 99 8.39 11.64 -7.82
CA HIS A 99 7.99 10.26 -8.09
C HIS A 99 6.67 9.91 -7.38
N GLU A 100 6.59 10.13 -6.07
CA GLU A 100 5.38 9.85 -5.30
C GLU A 100 4.21 10.77 -5.68
N ALA A 101 4.49 12.04 -5.98
CA ALA A 101 3.49 12.96 -6.52
C ALA A 101 2.92 12.47 -7.87
N GLY A 102 3.76 11.87 -8.71
CA GLY A 102 3.36 11.26 -9.98
C GLY A 102 2.34 10.14 -9.78
N HIS A 103 2.63 9.19 -8.89
CA HIS A 103 1.67 8.14 -8.53
C HIS A 103 0.36 8.72 -8.01
N ALA A 104 0.45 9.61 -7.01
CA ALA A 104 -0.72 10.18 -6.36
C ALA A 104 -1.62 10.95 -7.35
N LEU A 105 -1.03 11.79 -8.21
CA LEU A 105 -1.76 12.59 -9.17
C LEU A 105 -2.49 11.70 -10.18
N VAL A 106 -1.79 10.70 -10.74
CA VAL A 106 -2.40 9.78 -11.71
C VAL A 106 -3.49 8.94 -11.05
N SER A 107 -3.30 8.47 -9.82
CA SER A 107 -4.34 7.74 -9.06
C SER A 107 -5.62 8.53 -8.91
N ILE A 108 -5.52 9.82 -8.53
CA ILE A 108 -6.69 10.68 -8.33
C ILE A 108 -7.53 10.79 -9.61
N PHE A 109 -6.90 10.82 -10.78
CA PHE A 109 -7.60 10.97 -12.06
C PHE A 109 -8.02 9.65 -12.72
N LYS A 110 -7.23 8.58 -12.57
CA LYS A 110 -7.42 7.32 -13.30
C LYS A 110 -8.12 6.25 -12.49
N THR A 111 -7.98 6.28 -11.17
CA THR A 111 -8.60 5.33 -10.25
C THR A 111 -9.23 6.08 -9.07
N PRO A 112 -10.18 7.01 -9.30
CA PRO A 112 -10.82 7.78 -8.22
C PRO A 112 -11.57 6.90 -7.20
N GLU A 113 -11.92 5.66 -7.59
CA GLU A 113 -12.47 4.64 -6.70
C GLU A 113 -11.46 4.09 -5.69
N ASP A 114 -10.16 4.19 -5.99
CA ASP A 114 -9.07 3.75 -5.14
C ASP A 114 -8.59 4.93 -4.29
N LYS A 115 -8.77 4.82 -2.98
CA LYS A 115 -8.51 5.95 -2.08
C LYS A 115 -7.03 6.07 -1.75
N VAL A 116 -6.38 7.15 -2.20
CA VAL A 116 -5.05 7.53 -1.73
C VAL A 116 -5.14 7.90 -0.24
N SER A 117 -4.52 7.10 0.62
CA SER A 117 -4.63 7.24 2.08
C SER A 117 -3.41 7.89 2.72
N LYS A 118 -2.22 7.75 2.14
CA LYS A 118 -0.98 8.37 2.63
C LYS A 118 0.01 8.51 1.49
N ILE A 119 0.68 9.66 1.43
CA ILE A 119 1.82 9.89 0.54
C ILE A 119 2.98 10.29 1.45
N THR A 120 4.13 9.66 1.29
CA THR A 120 5.31 10.00 2.10
C THR A 120 6.60 9.77 1.31
N ILE A 121 7.57 10.65 1.53
CA ILE A 121 8.94 10.54 1.02
C ILE A 121 9.89 10.00 2.09
N ILE A 122 9.33 9.43 3.17
CA ILE A 122 10.11 8.86 4.26
C ILE A 122 10.47 7.44 3.87
N PRO A 123 11.77 7.12 3.78
CA PRO A 123 12.19 5.80 3.37
C PRO A 123 11.88 4.75 4.43
N THR A 124 11.69 3.52 4.00
CA THR A 124 11.35 2.40 4.87
C THR A 124 12.42 1.33 4.92
N THR A 125 12.33 0.44 5.91
CA THR A 125 13.23 -0.71 6.06
C THR A 125 13.09 -1.75 4.94
N LYS A 126 11.98 -1.75 4.19
CA LYS A 126 11.80 -2.61 3.01
C LYS A 126 12.46 -2.06 1.74
N GLY A 127 13.19 -0.95 1.83
CA GLY A 127 13.97 -0.40 0.74
C GLY A 127 13.25 0.64 -0.14
N ALA A 128 12.01 1.01 0.19
CA ALA A 128 11.31 2.08 -0.52
C ALA A 128 11.87 3.45 -0.11
N GLY A 129 12.13 4.34 -1.08
CA GLY A 129 12.58 5.72 -0.84
C GLY A 129 11.44 6.65 -0.38
N GLY A 130 10.24 6.36 -0.84
CA GLY A 130 8.95 6.91 -0.43
C GLY A 130 7.87 5.88 -0.76
N TYR A 131 6.60 6.18 -0.50
CA TYR A 131 5.49 5.39 -1.01
C TYR A 131 4.16 6.15 -1.02
N THR A 132 3.34 5.79 -2.00
CA THR A 132 1.95 6.22 -2.13
C THR A 132 1.03 5.05 -1.77
N LEU A 133 0.46 5.11 -0.58
CA LEU A 133 -0.46 4.11 -0.06
C LEU A 133 -1.86 4.35 -0.64
N THR A 134 -2.29 3.43 -1.52
CA THR A 134 -3.62 3.45 -2.11
C THR A 134 -4.43 2.26 -1.62
N ILE A 135 -5.66 2.51 -1.19
CA ILE A 135 -6.59 1.49 -0.71
C ILE A 135 -7.57 1.19 -1.83
N PRO A 136 -7.44 0.02 -2.49
CA PRO A 136 -8.30 -0.29 -3.62
C PRO A 136 -9.74 -0.53 -3.17
N LYS A 137 -10.68 -0.28 -4.08
CA LYS A 137 -12.07 -0.69 -3.86
C LYS A 137 -12.16 -2.23 -3.83
N ASP A 138 -12.79 -2.78 -2.80
CA ASP A 138 -13.03 -4.23 -2.69
C ASP A 138 -13.98 -4.66 -3.83
N SER A 139 -13.44 -5.38 -4.82
CA SER A 139 -14.15 -5.84 -6.01
C SER A 139 -13.75 -7.29 -6.33
N SER A 140 -14.75 -8.12 -6.62
CA SER A 140 -14.54 -9.52 -7.03
C SER A 140 -13.94 -9.65 -8.43
N TYR A 141 -14.03 -8.61 -9.26
CA TYR A 141 -13.54 -8.62 -10.63
C TYR A 141 -12.78 -7.33 -10.96
N GLN A 142 -11.71 -7.46 -11.75
CA GLN A 142 -10.97 -6.33 -12.32
C GLN A 142 -11.24 -6.26 -13.82
N ARG A 143 -11.72 -5.10 -14.28
CA ARG A 143 -12.03 -4.86 -15.70
C ARG A 143 -10.78 -4.38 -16.43
N LEU A 144 -10.77 -4.57 -17.76
CA LEU A 144 -9.67 -4.16 -18.64
C LEU A 144 -9.30 -2.67 -18.48
N ASP A 145 -10.28 -1.80 -18.38
CA ASP A 145 -10.06 -0.36 -18.17
C ASP A 145 -9.42 -0.06 -16.82
N TYR A 146 -9.88 -0.71 -15.74
CA TYR A 146 -9.26 -0.60 -14.43
C TYR A 146 -7.80 -1.08 -14.44
N LEU A 147 -7.52 -2.23 -15.05
CA LEU A 147 -6.14 -2.75 -15.14
C LEU A 147 -5.22 -1.81 -15.93
N LYS A 148 -5.72 -1.21 -17.03
CA LYS A 148 -4.99 -0.18 -17.78
C LYS A 148 -4.74 1.07 -16.93
N ASN A 149 -5.75 1.54 -16.20
CA ASN A 149 -5.62 2.69 -15.31
C ASN A 149 -4.60 2.41 -14.19
N ARG A 150 -4.59 1.18 -13.64
CA ARG A 150 -3.61 0.75 -12.64
C ARG A 150 -2.19 0.71 -13.20
N ILE A 151 -1.99 0.27 -14.45
CA ILE A 151 -0.71 0.39 -15.15
C ILE A 151 -0.29 1.87 -15.28
N MET A 152 -1.22 2.77 -15.66
CA MET A 152 -0.91 4.20 -15.74
C MET A 152 -0.47 4.77 -14.38
N VAL A 153 -1.12 4.36 -13.29
CA VAL A 153 -0.73 4.74 -11.93
C VAL A 153 0.68 4.27 -11.59
N LEU A 154 1.01 3.00 -11.85
CA LEU A 154 2.34 2.44 -11.59
C LEU A 154 3.42 3.15 -12.42
N LEU A 155 3.12 3.56 -13.66
CA LEU A 155 4.07 4.31 -14.48
C LEU A 155 4.14 5.81 -14.14
N GLY A 156 3.24 6.31 -13.28
CA GLY A 156 3.14 7.72 -12.92
C GLY A 156 4.41 8.29 -12.29
N GLY A 157 5.06 7.52 -11.40
CA GLY A 157 6.32 7.95 -10.77
C GLY A 157 7.46 8.10 -11.77
N ARG A 158 7.66 7.08 -12.64
CA ARG A 158 8.65 7.15 -13.73
C ARG A 158 8.37 8.33 -14.67
N ALA A 159 7.12 8.52 -15.07
CA ALA A 159 6.76 9.62 -15.97
C ALA A 159 7.02 10.99 -15.35
N ALA A 160 6.75 11.15 -14.04
CA ALA A 160 7.05 12.38 -13.32
C ALA A 160 8.55 12.66 -13.26
N GLU A 161 9.38 11.64 -13.01
CA GLU A 161 10.84 11.79 -13.06
C GLU A 161 11.31 12.27 -14.44
N GLU A 162 10.85 11.61 -15.51
CA GLU A 162 11.27 11.93 -16.88
C GLU A 162 10.86 13.36 -17.29
N ILE A 163 9.65 13.80 -16.94
CA ILE A 163 9.15 15.15 -17.27
C ILE A 163 9.95 16.23 -16.54
N ILE A 164 10.29 16.01 -15.27
CA ILE A 164 10.89 17.05 -14.40
C ILE A 164 12.42 17.08 -14.51
N PHE A 165 13.06 15.90 -14.62
CA PHE A 165 14.52 15.78 -14.59
C PHE A 165 15.13 15.43 -15.95
N GLY A 166 14.31 15.00 -16.92
CA GLY A 166 14.74 14.57 -18.24
C GLY A 166 15.05 13.07 -18.31
N VAL A 167 15.05 12.53 -19.53
CA VAL A 167 15.25 11.09 -19.81
C VAL A 167 16.59 10.55 -19.32
N ASP A 168 17.64 11.37 -19.34
CA ASP A 168 18.99 10.96 -18.91
C ASP A 168 19.13 10.84 -17.38
N LYS A 169 18.12 11.30 -16.62
CA LYS A 169 18.13 11.33 -15.15
C LYS A 169 17.10 10.41 -14.50
N ILE A 170 16.51 9.49 -15.27
CA ILE A 170 15.61 8.47 -14.73
C ILE A 170 16.35 7.58 -13.71
N SER A 171 15.76 7.34 -12.55
CA SER A 171 16.39 6.60 -11.45
C SER A 171 16.15 5.09 -11.52
N THR A 172 16.82 4.31 -10.69
CA THR A 172 16.48 2.90 -10.44
C THR A 172 15.27 2.71 -9.52
N GLY A 173 14.71 3.80 -8.96
CA GLY A 173 13.62 3.76 -7.99
C GLY A 173 12.32 3.14 -8.51
N ALA A 174 12.03 3.27 -9.81
CA ALA A 174 10.82 2.73 -10.44
C ALA A 174 10.85 1.20 -10.68
N GLN A 175 11.88 0.47 -10.22
CA GLN A 175 12.02 -0.96 -10.48
C GLN A 175 10.79 -1.76 -10.02
N GLY A 176 10.28 -1.48 -8.82
CA GLY A 176 9.11 -2.17 -8.26
C GLY A 176 7.84 -1.93 -9.08
N ASP A 177 7.66 -0.72 -9.58
CA ASP A 177 6.48 -0.35 -10.38
C ASP A 177 6.53 -0.96 -11.78
N LEU A 178 7.71 -1.00 -12.39
CA LEU A 178 7.93 -1.64 -13.68
C LEU A 178 7.72 -3.16 -13.60
N SER A 179 8.17 -3.79 -12.51
CA SER A 179 7.94 -5.21 -12.26
C SER A 179 6.44 -5.52 -12.17
N GLN A 180 5.70 -4.78 -11.35
CA GLN A 180 4.25 -4.94 -11.21
C GLN A 180 3.50 -4.61 -12.52
N THR A 181 3.93 -3.57 -13.22
CA THR A 181 3.34 -3.20 -14.52
C THR A 181 3.48 -4.33 -15.53
N THR A 182 4.67 -4.94 -15.59
CA THR A 182 4.95 -6.06 -16.48
C THR A 182 4.10 -7.27 -16.13
N GLU A 183 3.99 -7.61 -14.85
CA GLU A 183 3.16 -8.73 -14.37
C GLU A 183 1.68 -8.54 -14.76
N ILE A 184 1.13 -7.35 -14.53
CA ILE A 184 -0.26 -7.04 -14.92
C ILE A 184 -0.43 -7.14 -16.43
N ALA A 185 0.46 -6.53 -17.21
CA ALA A 185 0.38 -6.54 -18.67
C ALA A 185 0.46 -7.96 -19.25
N MET A 186 1.36 -8.79 -18.71
CA MET A 186 1.49 -10.19 -19.10
C MET A 186 0.25 -10.99 -18.75
N SER A 187 -0.29 -10.84 -17.53
CA SER A 187 -1.51 -11.53 -17.09
C SER A 187 -2.72 -11.14 -17.95
N MET A 188 -2.84 -9.85 -18.29
CA MET A 188 -3.87 -9.35 -19.20
C MET A 188 -3.88 -10.07 -20.54
N ILE A 189 -2.70 -10.34 -21.12
CA ILE A 189 -2.58 -10.97 -22.44
C ILE A 189 -2.67 -12.50 -22.32
N ALA A 190 -1.85 -13.11 -21.47
CA ALA A 190 -1.64 -14.55 -21.43
C ALA A 190 -2.74 -15.31 -20.67
N GLU A 191 -3.30 -14.72 -19.62
CA GLU A 191 -4.26 -15.40 -18.74
C GLU A 191 -5.69 -14.91 -18.95
N TYR A 192 -5.87 -13.59 -19.13
CA TYR A 192 -7.20 -12.99 -19.15
C TYR A 192 -7.77 -12.79 -20.56
N GLY A 193 -6.99 -13.07 -21.61
CA GLY A 193 -7.42 -12.93 -23.00
C GLY A 193 -7.80 -11.50 -23.38
N MET A 194 -7.18 -10.49 -22.77
CA MET A 194 -7.45 -9.07 -23.03
C MET A 194 -6.58 -8.45 -24.12
N GLY A 195 -5.71 -9.25 -24.75
CA GLY A 195 -4.97 -8.88 -25.95
C GLY A 195 -5.85 -8.92 -27.21
N LYS A 196 -5.46 -8.19 -28.25
CA LYS A 196 -5.99 -8.42 -29.60
C LYS A 196 -5.22 -9.57 -30.22
N THR A 197 -5.93 -10.60 -30.67
CA THR A 197 -5.40 -11.71 -31.47
C THR A 197 -5.03 -11.27 -32.88
#